data_AF-U5E4E6-F1
#
_entry.id   AF-U5E4E6-F1
#
_cell.length_a   1.000
_cell.length_b   1.000
_cell.length_c   1.000
_cell.angle_alpha   90.00
_cell.angle_beta   90.00
_cell.angle_gamma   90.00
#
_symmetry.space_group_name_H-M   'P 1'
#
loop_
_entity.id
_entity.type
_entity.pdbx_description
1 polymer ?
#
loop_
_entity_poly.entity_id
_entity_poly.type
_entity_poly.pdbx_seq_one_letter_code
_entity_poly.pdbx_strand_id
1 'polypeptide(L)'
;MHSKTRFPLAGAALVVIAAVHTIMGLVVLAAGDQDTELSFWFTLFGVVGIGLGLAMIELERLRGFVPGTVLAALAVTTVAGLVYMPLSGFVTLLVPLGVGTVGWWRGRAPAAAAHPR
;
A
#
# COMPACT_ATOMS: atom_id res chain seq x y z
N MET A 1 -14.66 19.11 -5.20
CA MET A 1 -14.07 17.99 -5.96
C MET A 1 -15.05 16.83 -5.95
N HIS A 2 -15.44 16.29 -7.11
CA HIS A 2 -16.26 15.08 -7.18
C HIS A 2 -15.35 13.86 -7.02
N SER A 3 -15.45 13.16 -5.88
CA SER A 3 -14.76 11.89 -5.68
C SER A 3 -15.43 10.78 -6.50
N LYS A 4 -14.63 9.98 -7.21
CA LYS A 4 -15.09 8.77 -7.92
C LYS A 4 -15.20 7.54 -7.01
N THR A 5 -14.63 7.60 -5.80
CA THR A 5 -14.74 6.52 -4.81
C THR A 5 -15.31 7.06 -3.51
N ARG A 6 -16.26 6.34 -2.93
CA ARG A 6 -16.77 6.64 -1.59
C ARG A 6 -15.79 6.19 -0.51
N PHE A 7 -15.10 5.08 -0.75
CA PHE A 7 -14.14 4.48 0.17
C PHE A 7 -12.86 4.08 -0.59
N PRO A 8 -11.74 4.81 -0.40
CA PRO A 8 -10.45 4.50 -1.01
C PRO A 8 -9.75 3.38 -0.22
N LEU A 9 -10.21 2.14 -0.44
CA LEU A 9 -9.87 1.00 0.41
C LEU A 9 -8.40 0.59 0.29
N ALA A 10 -7.81 0.65 -0.90
CA ALA A 10 -6.43 0.19 -1.10
C ALA A 10 -5.44 1.14 -0.40
N GLY A 11 -5.61 2.44 -0.59
CA GLY A 11 -4.78 3.44 0.08
C GLY A 11 -5.01 3.46 1.59
N ALA A 12 -6.27 3.36 2.05
CA ALA A 12 -6.57 3.31 3.49
C ALA A 12 -5.94 2.09 4.18
N ALA A 13 -6.03 0.91 3.56
CA ALA A 13 -5.39 -0.30 4.08
C ALA A 13 -3.86 -0.12 4.19
N LEU A 14 -3.22 0.47 3.18
CA LEU A 14 -1.78 0.74 3.23
C LEU A 14 -1.42 1.73 4.34
N VAL A 15 -2.18 2.81 4.53
CA VAL A 15 -1.95 3.77 5.63
C VAL A 15 -2.02 3.08 6.99
N VAL A 16 -3.02 2.22 7.22
CA VAL A 16 -3.16 1.49 8.48
C VAL A 16 -1.96 0.57 8.72
N ILE A 17 -1.58 -0.23 7.72
CA ILE A 17 -0.43 -1.14 7.82
C ILE A 17 0.86 -0.36 8.08
N ALA A 18 1.06 0.73 7.36
CA ALA A 18 2.25 1.56 7.48
C ALA A 18 2.31 2.27 8.84
N ALA A 19 1.17 2.72 9.38
CA ALA A 19 1.09 3.25 10.73
C ALA A 19 1.49 2.21 11.79
N VAL A 20 1.07 0.95 11.63
CA VAL A 20 1.51 -0.15 12.51
C VAL A 20 3.03 -0.34 12.41
N HIS A 21 3.62 -0.30 11.22
CA HIS A 21 5.09 -0.40 11.08
C HIS A 21 5.81 0.77 11.76
N THR A 22 5.30 2.01 11.63
CA THR A 22 5.86 3.16 12.33
C THR A 22 5.80 2.98 13.85
N ILE A 23 4.66 2.53 14.38
CA ILE A 23 4.50 2.25 15.82
C ILE A 23 5.47 1.16 16.26
N MET A 24 5.59 0.06 15.50
CA MET A 24 6.53 -1.01 15.79
C MET A 24 7.98 -0.51 15.81
N GLY A 25 8.36 0.36 14.87
CA GLY A 25 9.68 0.98 14.86
C GLY A 25 9.98 1.75 16.14
N LEU A 26 9.02 2.54 16.62
CA LEU A 26 9.12 3.27 17.89
C LEU A 26 9.16 2.35 19.11
N VAL A 27 8.34 1.28 19.12
CA VAL A 27 8.32 0.30 20.21
C VAL A 27 9.64 -0.45 20.29
N VAL A 28 10.17 -0.92 19.17
CA VAL A 28 11.48 -1.61 19.08
C VAL A 28 12.59 -0.67 19.55
N LEU A 29 12.54 0.60 19.17
CA LEU A 29 13.51 1.61 19.64
C LEU A 29 13.43 1.81 21.15
N ALA A 30 12.21 1.91 21.70
CA ALA A 30 11.99 2.17 23.12
C ALA A 30 12.30 0.96 24.01
N ALA A 31 12.09 -0.26 23.52
CA ALA A 31 12.41 -1.49 24.24
C ALA A 31 13.93 -1.65 24.44
N GLY A 32 14.73 -1.24 23.46
CA GLY A 32 16.20 -1.18 23.57
C GLY A 32 16.91 -2.54 23.66
N ASP A 33 16.17 -3.65 23.54
CA ASP A 33 16.66 -5.02 23.60
C ASP A 33 16.78 -5.69 22.21
N GLN A 34 16.40 -4.98 21.15
CA GLN A 34 16.43 -5.39 19.76
C GLN A 34 17.42 -4.58 18.94
N ASP A 35 17.74 -5.08 17.74
CA ASP A 35 18.63 -4.38 16.81
C ASP A 35 18.05 -3.02 16.38
N THR A 36 18.89 -1.98 16.43
CA THR A 36 18.51 -0.63 15.99
C THR A 36 18.22 -0.60 14.47
N GLU A 37 18.87 -1.48 13.71
CA GLU A 37 18.58 -1.66 12.29
C GLU A 37 17.12 -2.10 12.07
N LEU A 38 16.59 -2.98 12.93
CA LEU A 38 15.20 -3.43 12.83
C LEU A 38 14.21 -2.27 13.07
N SER A 39 14.47 -1.45 14.09
CA SER A 39 13.67 -0.24 14.35
C SER A 39 13.71 0.73 13.16
N PHE A 40 14.90 0.94 12.58
CA PHE A 40 15.09 1.80 11.42
C PHE A 40 14.24 1.33 10.23
N TRP A 41 14.30 0.04 9.88
CA TRP A 41 13.55 -0.50 8.75
C TRP A 41 12.03 -0.43 8.95
N PHE A 42 11.53 -0.74 10.15
CA PHE A 42 10.11 -0.57 10.49
C PHE A 42 9.66 0.89 10.34
N THR A 43 10.44 1.83 10.86
CA THR A 43 10.11 3.25 10.83
C THR A 43 10.17 3.80 9.40
N LEU A 44 11.24 3.51 8.66
CA LEU A 44 11.41 3.95 7.27
C LEU A 44 10.27 3.46 6.40
N PHE A 45 9.96 2.16 6.48
CA PHE A 45 8.84 1.60 5.74
C PHE A 45 7.51 2.25 6.15
N GLY A 46 7.27 2.41 7.45
CA GLY A 46 6.03 3.01 7.94
C GLY A 46 5.82 4.44 7.45
N VAL A 47 6.84 5.30 7.50
CA VAL A 47 6.73 6.69 7.03
C VAL A 47 6.51 6.75 5.51
N VAL A 48 7.32 6.01 4.74
CA VAL A 48 7.18 5.98 3.27
C VAL A 48 5.82 5.37 2.87
N GLY A 49 5.39 4.31 3.55
CA GLY A 49 4.13 3.63 3.34
C GLY A 49 2.91 4.52 3.61
N ILE A 50 2.96 5.37 4.66
CA ILE A 50 1.91 6.36 4.91
C ILE A 50 1.82 7.34 3.73
N GLY A 51 2.95 7.88 3.28
CA GLY A 51 2.98 8.81 2.14
C GLY A 51 2.41 8.17 0.87
N LEU A 52 2.82 6.94 0.56
CA LEU A 52 2.29 6.19 -0.58
C LEU A 52 0.79 5.88 -0.41
N GLY A 53 0.34 5.50 0.78
CA GLY A 53 -1.06 5.23 1.07
C GLY A 53 -1.95 6.46 0.89
N LEU A 54 -1.50 7.63 1.33
CA LEU A 54 -2.19 8.90 1.09
C LEU A 54 -2.24 9.24 -0.41
N ALA A 55 -1.15 9.04 -1.15
CA ALA A 55 -1.13 9.20 -2.60
C ALA A 55 -2.10 8.24 -3.31
N MET A 56 -2.17 6.99 -2.85
CA MET A 56 -3.14 6.00 -3.35
C MET A 56 -4.58 6.42 -3.06
N ILE A 57 -4.87 6.97 -1.87
CA ILE A 57 -6.19 7.50 -1.53
C ILE A 57 -6.60 8.59 -2.52
N GLU A 58 -5.70 9.52 -2.82
CA GLU A 58 -5.98 10.59 -3.77
C GLU A 58 -6.20 10.04 -5.19
N LEU A 59 -5.38 9.08 -5.62
CA LEU A 59 -5.56 8.41 -6.91
C LEU A 59 -6.89 7.67 -7.00
N GLU A 60 -7.30 6.95 -5.95
CA GLU A 60 -8.61 6.31 -5.88
C GLU A 60 -9.72 7.35 -5.98
N ARG A 61 -9.66 8.45 -5.23
CA ARG A 61 -10.66 9.53 -5.27
C ARG A 61 -10.76 10.17 -6.65
N LEU A 62 -9.63 10.43 -7.31
CA LEU A 62 -9.58 11.09 -8.63
C LEU A 62 -9.98 10.15 -9.78
N ARG A 63 -9.54 8.90 -9.74
CA ARG A 63 -9.62 7.96 -10.89
C ARG A 63 -10.67 6.87 -10.73
N GLY A 64 -11.11 6.57 -9.50
CA GLY A 64 -11.94 5.41 -9.22
C GLY A 64 -11.13 4.18 -8.76
N PHE A 65 -9.81 4.20 -8.94
CA PHE A 65 -8.93 3.06 -8.72
C PHE A 65 -7.45 3.50 -8.62
N VAL A 66 -6.59 2.63 -8.10
CA VAL A 66 -5.14 2.82 -8.10
C VAL A 66 -4.53 2.36 -9.44
N PRO A 67 -3.70 3.17 -10.12
CA PRO A 67 -3.05 2.77 -11.37
C PRO A 67 -2.18 1.53 -11.22
N GLY A 68 -2.18 0.66 -12.23
CA GLY A 68 -1.40 -0.59 -12.24
C GLY A 68 0.11 -0.40 -12.01
N THR A 69 0.70 0.73 -12.44
CA THR A 69 2.12 1.03 -12.19
C THR A 69 2.42 1.24 -10.70
N VAL A 70 1.52 1.88 -9.96
CA VAL A 70 1.64 2.05 -8.50
C VAL A 70 1.47 0.71 -7.79
N LEU A 71 0.53 -0.12 -8.25
CA LEU A 71 0.35 -1.49 -7.74
C LEU A 71 1.56 -2.38 -8.03
N ALA A 72 2.18 -2.24 -9.21
CA ALA A 72 3.41 -2.96 -9.54
C ALA A 72 4.57 -2.55 -8.63
N ALA A 73 4.72 -1.25 -8.34
CA ALA A 73 5.70 -0.77 -7.37
C ALA A 73 5.44 -1.37 -5.97
N LEU A 74 4.18 -1.37 -5.51
CA LEU A 74 3.80 -1.98 -4.23
C LEU A 74 4.08 -3.50 -4.22
N ALA A 75 3.84 -4.19 -5.33
CA ALA A 75 4.13 -5.62 -5.47
C ALA A 75 5.64 -5.89 -5.36
N VAL A 76 6.48 -5.10 -6.04
CA VAL A 76 7.94 -5.21 -5.96
C VAL A 76 8.42 -4.95 -4.52
N THR A 77 7.91 -3.91 -3.88
CA THR A 77 8.21 -3.62 -2.46
C THR A 77 7.78 -4.76 -1.54
N THR A 78 6.62 -5.37 -1.80
CA THR A 78 6.13 -6.53 -1.04
C THR A 78 7.06 -7.72 -1.18
N VAL A 79 7.46 -8.06 -2.40
CA VAL A 79 8.38 -9.17 -2.67
C VAL A 79 9.75 -8.91 -2.05
N ALA A 80 10.31 -7.71 -2.22
CA ALA A 80 11.59 -7.34 -1.63
C ALA A 80 11.56 -7.47 -0.11
N GLY A 81 10.54 -6.92 0.56
CA GLY A 81 10.43 -7.04 2.01
C GLY A 81 10.24 -8.47 2.49
N LEU A 82 9.50 -9.31 1.77
CA LEU A 82 9.38 -10.74 2.10
C LEU A 82 10.71 -11.50 1.95
N VAL A 83 11.54 -11.13 0.97
CA VAL A 83 12.86 -11.75 0.74
C VAL A 83 13.87 -11.32 1.80
N TYR A 84 13.94 -10.02 2.11
CA TYR A 84 14.95 -9.48 3.03
C TYR A 84 14.52 -9.55 4.51
N MET A 85 13.22 -9.49 4.79
CA MET A 85 12.66 -9.44 6.14
C MET A 85 11.35 -10.27 6.25
N PRO A 86 11.41 -11.61 6.15
CA PRO A 86 10.21 -12.46 6.06
C PRO A 86 9.25 -12.36 7.26
N LEU A 87 9.73 -11.95 8.43
CA LEU A 87 8.93 -11.81 9.67
C LEU A 87 8.50 -10.36 9.99
N SER A 88 8.73 -9.39 9.10
CA SER A 88 8.44 -7.96 9.38
C SER A 88 7.02 -7.51 9.04
N GLY A 89 6.13 -8.42 8.61
CA GLY A 89 4.72 -8.11 8.35
C GLY A 89 4.42 -7.66 6.92
N PHE A 90 5.38 -7.72 5.99
CA PHE A 90 5.16 -7.38 4.56
C PHE A 90 4.09 -8.25 3.89
N VAL A 91 3.79 -9.44 4.41
CA VAL A 91 2.65 -10.26 3.94
C VAL A 91 1.32 -9.50 4.00
N THR A 92 1.18 -8.55 4.94
CA THR A 92 -0.02 -7.73 5.07
C THR A 92 -0.24 -6.81 3.87
N LEU A 93 0.81 -6.48 3.11
CA LEU A 93 0.71 -5.66 1.89
C LEU A 93 -0.03 -6.36 0.75
N LEU A 94 -0.22 -7.68 0.84
CA LEU A 94 -1.11 -8.41 -0.07
C LEU A 94 -2.55 -7.91 0.00
N VAL A 95 -2.98 -7.32 1.13
CA VAL A 95 -4.32 -6.74 1.28
C VAL A 95 -4.51 -5.50 0.39
N PRO A 96 -3.76 -4.38 0.57
CA PRO A 96 -3.89 -3.23 -0.32
C PRO A 96 -3.56 -3.57 -1.78
N LEU A 97 -2.63 -4.51 -2.02
CA LEU A 97 -2.31 -4.96 -3.37
C LEU A 97 -3.49 -5.70 -4.03
N GLY A 98 -4.12 -6.64 -3.32
CA GLY A 98 -5.27 -7.40 -3.82
C GLY A 98 -6.49 -6.51 -4.06
N VAL A 99 -6.84 -5.68 -3.06
CA VAL A 99 -7.95 -4.72 -3.17
C VAL A 99 -7.71 -3.74 -4.32
N GLY A 100 -6.51 -3.17 -4.41
CA GLY A 100 -6.14 -2.24 -5.48
C GLY A 100 -6.17 -2.89 -6.86
N THR A 101 -5.70 -4.14 -7.00
CA THR A 101 -5.70 -4.88 -8.27
C THR A 101 -7.12 -5.18 -8.74
N VAL A 102 -8.01 -5.60 -7.85
CA VAL A 102 -9.44 -5.80 -8.16
C VAL A 102 -10.08 -4.49 -8.60
N GLY A 103 -9.81 -3.39 -7.88
CA GLY A 103 -10.30 -2.05 -8.23
C GLY A 103 -9.80 -1.59 -9.61
N TRP A 104 -8.51 -1.77 -9.89
CA TRP A 104 -7.89 -1.43 -11.17
C TRP A 104 -8.46 -2.25 -12.35
N TRP A 105 -8.68 -3.55 -12.14
CA TRP A 105 -9.27 -4.41 -13.16
C TRP A 105 -10.71 -3.99 -13.48
N ARG A 106 -11.55 -3.77 -12.45
CA ARG A 106 -12.93 -3.29 -12.63
C ARG A 106 -12.99 -1.90 -13.26
N GLY A 107 -12.11 -1.00 -12.85
CA GLY A 107 -12.05 0.37 -13.36
C GLY A 107 -11.63 0.47 -14.84
N ARG A 108 -10.97 -0.56 -15.37
CA ARG A 108 -10.63 -0.65 -16.81
C ARG A 108 -11.71 -1.34 -17.65
N ALA A 109 -12.75 -1.91 -17.04
CA ALA A 109 -13.68 -2.82 -17.72
C ALA A 109 -14.67 -2.21 -18.75
N PRO A 110 -14.85 -0.89 -18.94
CA PRO A 110 -15.69 -0.40 -20.05
C PRO A 110 -14.97 0.51 -21.07
N ALA A 111 -13.72 0.20 -21.43
CA ALA A 111 -13.10 0.74 -22.66
C ALA A 111 -13.07 -0.28 -23.83
N ALA A 112 -13.25 -1.58 -23.54
CA ALA A 112 -13.19 -2.63 -24.56
C ALA A 112 -14.55 -2.94 -25.24
N ALA A 113 -15.67 -2.47 -24.66
CA ALA A 113 -17.02 -2.76 -25.16
C ALA A 113 -17.62 -1.63 -26.04
N ALA A 114 -16.88 -0.54 -26.30
CA ALA A 114 -17.37 0.63 -27.03
C ALA A 114 -16.92 0.69 -28.52
N HIS A 115 -16.29 -0.37 -29.04
CA HIS A 115 -16.04 -0.53 -30.48
C HIS A 115 -16.92 -1.64 -31.04
N PRO A 116 -18.17 -1.35 -31.46
CA PRO A 116 -18.84 -2.19 -32.44
C PRO A 116 -18.03 -2.13 -33.75
N ARG A 117 -17.66 -3.30 -34.26
CA ARG A 117 -17.15 -3.46 -35.63
C ARG A 117 -18.25 -3.19 -36.63
#